data_AF-A0A7L4KIJ4-F1
#
_entry.id   AF-A0A7L4KIJ4-F1
#
_cell.length_a   1.000
_cell.length_b   1.000
_cell.length_c   1.000
_cell.angle_alpha   90.00
_cell.angle_beta   90.00
_cell.angle_gamma   90.00
#
_symmetry.space_group_name_H-M   'P 1'
#
loop_
_entity.id
_entity.type
_entity.pdbx_description
1 polymer ?
#
loop_
_entity_poly.entity_id
_entity_poly.type
_entity_poly.pdbx_seq_one_letter_code
_entity_poly.pdbx_strand_id
1 'polypeptide(L)' 'LCPSPGASCRGGQQYLECGPPCGQTCTDLVPDGATTSCPELDALCIPGCNCPPGLVLDDGGQCVPP' A
#
# COMPACT_ATOMS: atom_id res chain seq x y z
N LEU A 1 -17.02 9.25 -11.53
CA LEU A 1 -17.17 7.81 -11.86
C LEU A 1 -15.86 7.15 -11.47
N CYS A 2 -15.84 6.41 -10.36
CA CYS A 2 -14.64 5.71 -9.90
C CYS A 2 -14.24 4.66 -10.96
N PRO A 3 -12.94 4.53 -11.29
CA PRO A 3 -12.51 3.77 -12.45
C PRO A 3 -12.85 2.28 -12.32
N SER A 4 -13.08 1.69 -13.49
CA SER A 4 -13.64 0.36 -13.72
C SER A 4 -12.83 -0.78 -13.09
N PRO A 5 -13.46 -1.93 -12.78
CA PRO A 5 -12.82 -3.15 -12.23
C PRO A 5 -11.84 -3.87 -13.18
N GLY A 6 -11.20 -3.13 -14.10
CA GLY A 6 -10.20 -3.59 -15.05
C GLY A 6 -8.79 -3.01 -14.83
N ALA A 7 -8.57 -2.16 -13.83
CA ALA A 7 -7.22 -1.83 -13.38
C ALA A 7 -6.69 -3.00 -12.53
N SER A 8 -6.23 -4.08 -13.18
CA SER A 8 -5.45 -5.09 -12.48
C SER A 8 -4.23 -4.40 -11.88
N CYS A 9 -4.21 -4.33 -10.55
CA CYS A 9 -3.05 -3.89 -9.79
C CYS A 9 -1.81 -4.66 -10.28
N ARG A 10 -0.67 -3.97 -10.37
CA ARG A 10 0.56 -4.49 -10.96
C ARG A 10 1.60 -4.73 -9.88
N GLY A 11 2.65 -5.49 -10.22
CA GLY A 11 3.76 -5.72 -9.32
C GLY A 11 3.35 -6.41 -8.01
N GLY A 12 2.40 -7.34 -8.07
CA GLY A 12 1.92 -8.09 -6.89
C GLY A 12 0.97 -7.34 -5.96
N GLN A 13 0.59 -6.11 -6.31
CA GLN A 13 -0.44 -5.37 -5.58
C GLN A 13 -1.82 -6.03 -5.76
N GLN A 14 -2.67 -5.86 -4.76
CA GLN A 14 -4.07 -6.26 -4.76
C GLN A 14 -4.98 -5.04 -4.61
N TYR A 15 -6.12 -5.06 -5.29
CA TYR A 15 -7.11 -4.01 -5.12
C TYR A 15 -7.83 -4.19 -3.79
N LEU A 16 -7.89 -3.12 -3.00
CA LEU A 16 -8.65 -3.05 -1.76
C LEU A 16 -9.68 -1.93 -1.90
N GLU A 17 -10.93 -2.19 -1.53
CA GLU A 17 -11.96 -1.15 -1.44
C GLU A 17 -11.74 -0.21 -0.24
N CYS A 18 -10.99 -0.70 0.76
CA CYS A 18 -10.65 -0.02 1.99
C CYS A 18 -9.24 -0.46 2.39
N GLY A 19 -8.23 0.27 1.92
CA GLY A 19 -6.83 0.07 2.29
C GLY A 19 -6.23 1.29 3.01
N PRO A 20 -5.10 1.10 3.70
CA PRO A 20 -4.42 2.18 4.39
C PRO A 20 -3.92 3.23 3.38
N PRO A 21 -4.03 4.53 3.69
CA PRO A 21 -3.62 5.59 2.78
C PRO A 21 -2.11 5.86 2.76
N CYS A 22 -1.33 5.22 3.65
CA CYS A 22 0.11 5.42 3.75
C CYS A 22 0.83 4.23 4.39
N GLY A 23 2.16 4.30 4.51
CA GLY A 23 2.96 3.23 5.11
C GLY A 23 2.95 1.99 4.23
N GLN A 24 2.98 2.19 2.92
CA GLN A 24 2.89 1.11 1.92
C GLN A 24 4.13 1.04 1.04
N THR A 25 5.08 1.97 1.18
CA THR A 25 6.32 2.02 0.39
C THR A 25 7.56 1.79 1.24
N CYS A 26 8.66 1.35 0.63
CA CYS A 26 9.95 1.19 1.33
C CYS A 26 10.43 2.51 1.96
N THR A 27 10.12 3.63 1.32
CA THR A 27 10.47 4.98 1.79
C THR A 27 9.72 5.36 3.06
N ASP A 28 8.59 4.71 3.33
CA ASP A 28 7.83 4.88 4.55
C ASP A 28 8.39 4.01 5.70
N LEU A 29 9.34 3.10 5.46
CA LEU A 29 9.91 2.26 6.53
C LEU A 29 10.82 3.08 7.45
N VAL A 30 10.57 3.00 8.74
CA VAL A 30 11.52 3.43 9.77
C VAL A 30 12.55 2.33 10.02
N PRO A 31 13.78 2.67 10.47
CA PRO A 31 14.92 1.75 10.56
C PRO A 31 14.70 0.46 11.40
N ASP A 32 13.65 0.40 12.20
CA ASP A 32 13.25 -0.79 12.97
C ASP A 32 12.34 -1.77 12.21
N GLY A 33 12.13 -1.58 10.91
CA GLY A 33 11.28 -2.45 10.07
C GLY A 33 9.78 -2.25 10.31
N ALA A 34 9.40 -1.25 11.11
CA ALA A 34 8.03 -0.76 11.16
C ALA A 34 7.78 0.16 9.97
N THR A 35 6.63 0.03 9.32
CA THR A 35 6.13 1.07 8.43
C THR A 35 5.79 2.30 9.27
N THR A 36 6.13 3.49 8.78
CA THR A 36 5.65 4.75 9.33
C THR A 36 4.13 4.73 9.23
N SER A 37 3.48 4.30 10.30
CA SER A 37 2.05 4.49 10.47
C SER A 37 1.80 5.99 10.40
N CYS A 38 0.82 6.41 9.62
CA CYS A 38 0.29 7.78 9.72
C CYS A 38 -0.86 7.72 10.72
N PRO A 39 -0.63 7.93 12.03
CA PRO A 39 -1.63 7.73 13.06
C PRO A 39 -2.89 8.60 12.85
N GLU A 40 -2.73 9.76 12.20
CA GLU A 40 -3.82 10.66 11.86
C GLU A 40 -4.74 10.13 10.75
N LEU A 41 -4.25 9.18 9.93
CA LEU A 41 -4.96 8.60 8.80
C LEU A 41 -5.27 7.12 8.98
N ASP A 42 -4.87 6.50 10.09
CA ASP A 42 -5.06 5.06 10.37
C ASP A 42 -6.55 4.68 10.45
N ALA A 43 -7.38 5.62 10.91
CA ALA A 43 -8.85 5.48 10.93
C ALA A 43 -9.51 5.69 9.56
N LEU A 44 -8.75 6.17 8.56
CA LEU A 44 -9.23 6.39 7.21
C LEU A 44 -8.75 5.25 6.33
N CYS A 45 -9.64 4.80 5.44
CA CYS A 45 -9.24 3.91 4.37
C CYS A 45 -9.78 4.43 3.04
N ILE A 46 -9.03 4.17 1.98
CA ILE A 46 -9.40 4.58 0.63
C ILE A 46 -9.31 3.38 -0.31
N PRO A 47 -10.16 3.33 -1.36
CA PRO A 47 -10.07 2.32 -2.39
C PRO A 47 -8.81 2.53 -3.24
N GLY A 48 -8.04 1.46 -3.49
CA GLY A 48 -6.79 1.53 -4.24
C GLY A 48 -6.03 0.21 -4.33
N CYS A 49 -4.92 0.22 -5.07
CA CYS A 49 -3.99 -0.91 -5.12
C CYS A 49 -3.00 -0.81 -3.96
N ASN A 50 -2.86 -1.90 -3.21
CA ASN A 50 -1.95 -1.99 -2.06
C ASN A 50 -1.18 -3.30 -2.10
N CYS A 51 -0.04 -3.33 -1.41
CA CYS A 51 0.67 -4.59 -1.22
C CYS A 51 -0.07 -5.47 -0.20
N PRO A 52 -0.03 -6.81 -0.38
CA PRO A 52 -0.57 -7.72 0.62
C PRO A 52 0.21 -7.58 1.95
N PRO A 53 -0.38 -8.01 3.08
CA PRO A 53 0.25 -7.89 4.39
C PRO A 53 1.66 -8.48 4.42
N GLY A 54 2.61 -7.74 4.99
CA GLY A 54 4.01 -8.15 5.11
C GLY A 54 4.91 -7.79 3.92
N LEU A 55 4.37 -7.12 2.90
CA LEU A 55 5.14 -6.56 1.78
C LEU A 55 4.97 -5.04 1.70
N VAL A 56 5.97 -4.38 1.12
CA VAL A 56 6.00 -2.95 0.80
C VAL A 56 6.28 -2.74 -0.68
N LEU A 57 5.83 -1.61 -1.22
CA LEU A 57 6.06 -1.23 -2.60
C LEU A 57 7.45 -0.60 -2.73
N ASP A 58 8.29 -1.17 -3.62
CA ASP A 58 9.57 -0.58 -3.99
C ASP A 58 9.43 0.52 -5.06
N ASP A 59 10.52 1.22 -5.36
CA ASP A 59 10.56 2.25 -6.42
C ASP A 59 10.22 1.70 -7.83
N GLY A 60 10.42 0.40 -8.05
CA GLY A 60 10.03 -0.32 -9.26
C GLY A 60 8.54 -0.65 -9.36
N GLY A 61 7.76 -0.36 -8.31
CA GLY A 61 6.31 -0.65 -8.26
C GLY A 61 5.99 -2.12 -8.00
N GLN A 62 6.91 -2.87 -7.39
CA GLN A 62 6.79 -4.27 -7.00
C GLN A 62 6.64 -4.39 -5.49
N CYS A 63 5.72 -5.25 -5.05
CA CYS A 63 5.61 -5.63 -3.64
C CYS A 63 6.76 -6.57 -3.28
N VAL A 64 7.59 -6.13 -2.35
CA VAL A 64 8.79 -6.82 -1.87
C VAL A 64 8.78 -6.89 -0.34
N PRO A 65 9.55 -7.81 0.27
CA PRO A 65 9.77 -7.78 1.72
C PRO A 65 10.44 -6.45 2.13
N PRO A 66 10.06 -5.86 3.28
CA PRO A 66 10.63 -4.63 3.80
C PRO A 66 12.11 -4.76 4.19
#